data_AF-A0AAU8BRE2-F1
#
_entry.id   AF-A0AAU8BRE2-F1
#
_cell.length_a   1.000
_cell.length_b   1.000
_cell.length_c   1.000
_cell.angle_alpha   90.00
_cell.angle_beta   90.00
_cell.angle_gamma   90.00
#
_symmetry.space_group_name_H-M   'P 1'
#
loop_
_entity.id
_entity.type
_entity.pdbx_description
1 polymer ?
#
loop_
_entity_poly.entity_id
_entity_poly.type
_entity_poly.pdbx_seq_one_letter_code
_entity_poly.pdbx_strand_id
1 'polypeptide(L)' 'MNLDIKILSKGDSVMNVMPFGASIAIAVKKKNGKVEIVLLDRNDENIPEITATWTISEGEGEIGVSSSDNDVKITTF' A
#
# COMPACT_ATOMS: atom_id res chain seq x y z
N MET A 1 -9.68 -20.91 -11.05
CA MET A 1 -8.58 -20.19 -11.73
C MET A 1 -7.72 -19.58 -10.65
N ASN A 2 -6.42 -19.86 -10.63
CA ASN A 2 -5.49 -19.22 -9.70
C ASN A 2 -4.69 -18.19 -10.52
N LEU A 3 -4.73 -16.94 -10.07
CA LEU A 3 -4.02 -15.82 -10.70
C LEU A 3 -2.96 -15.32 -9.72
N ASP A 4 -1.70 -15.36 -10.14
CA ASP A 4 -0.58 -14.86 -9.33
C ASP A 4 -0.17 -13.47 -9.84
N ILE A 5 -0.49 -12.42 -9.08
CA ILE A 5 -0.07 -11.05 -9.37
C ILE A 5 1.22 -10.74 -8.59
N LYS A 6 2.32 -10.52 -9.31
CA LYS A 6 3.62 -10.21 -8.72
C LYS A 6 3.72 -8.72 -8.39
N ILE A 7 3.70 -8.39 -7.10
CA ILE A 7 3.79 -6.99 -6.61
C ILE A 7 5.07 -6.69 -5.81
N LEU A 8 5.88 -7.71 -5.52
CA LEU A 8 7.08 -7.60 -4.69
C LEU A 8 8.35 -7.92 -5.48
N SER A 9 9.40 -7.15 -5.22
CA SER A 9 10.78 -7.45 -5.61
C SER A 9 11.59 -7.97 -4.42
N LYS A 10 12.79 -8.52 -4.68
CA LYS A 10 13.68 -9.02 -3.62
C LYS A 10 14.04 -7.90 -2.63
N GLY A 11 13.67 -8.09 -1.37
CA GLY A 11 13.90 -7.13 -0.28
C GLY A 11 12.71 -6.23 0.02
N ASP A 12 11.63 -6.33 -0.75
CA ASP A 12 10.35 -5.72 -0.40
C ASP A 12 9.62 -6.56 0.66
N SER A 13 8.72 -5.93 1.41
CA SER A 13 7.86 -6.60 2.38
C SER A 13 6.46 -6.01 2.39
N VAL A 14 5.45 -6.86 2.60
CA VAL A 14 4.07 -6.39 2.81
C VAL A 14 3.94 -5.92 4.25
N MET A 15 3.50 -4.68 4.41
CA MET A 15 3.22 -4.09 5.73
C MET A 15 1.78 -4.34 6.15
N ASN A 16 0.83 -4.16 5.22
CA ASN A 16 -0.59 -4.28 5.50
C ASN A 16 -1.37 -4.60 4.22
N VAL A 17 -2.53 -5.25 4.39
CA VAL A 17 -3.52 -5.48 3.33
C VAL A 17 -4.86 -5.00 3.88
N MET A 18 -5.50 -4.07 3.20
CA MET A 18 -6.71 -3.42 3.69
C MET A 18 -7.75 -3.21 2.58
N PRO A 19 -9.05 -3.30 2.91
CA PRO A 19 -10.10 -2.88 2.00
C PRO A 19 -9.97 -1.38 1.69
N PHE A 20 -10.20 -1.00 0.44
CA PHE A 20 -10.24 0.40 0.00
C PHE A 20 -11.42 0.59 -0.96
N GLY A 21 -12.60 0.91 -0.42
CA GLY A 21 -13.83 0.94 -1.20
C GLY A 21 -14.16 -0.44 -1.76
N ALA A 22 -14.30 -0.55 -3.08
CA ALA A 22 -14.50 -1.82 -3.79
C ALA A 22 -13.18 -2.57 -4.07
N SER A 23 -12.04 -1.92 -3.88
CA SER A 23 -10.71 -2.41 -4.23
C SER A 23 -9.97 -2.93 -2.97
N ILE A 24 -8.80 -3.54 -3.18
CA ILE A 24 -7.88 -3.96 -2.12
C ILE A 24 -6.61 -3.11 -2.21
N ALA A 25 -6.26 -2.45 -1.12
CA ALA A 25 -5.00 -1.71 -1.00
C ALA A 25 -3.96 -2.56 -0.27
N ILE A 26 -2.76 -2.67 -0.84
CA ILE A 26 -1.64 -3.40 -0.26
C ILE A 26 -0.50 -2.43 0.01
N ALA A 27 -0.18 -2.22 1.28
CA ALA A 27 0.98 -1.43 1.68
C ALA A 27 2.24 -2.28 1.58
N VAL A 28 3.20 -1.83 0.77
CA VAL A 28 4.48 -2.50 0.51
C VAL A 28 5.61 -1.58 0.92
N LYS A 29 6.42 -2.02 1.89
CA LYS A 29 7.73 -1.41 2.17
C LYS A 29 8.74 -1.92 1.16
N LYS A 30 9.25 -1.03 0.32
CA LYS A 30 10.30 -1.32 -0.65
C LYS A 30 11.64 -1.50 0.04
N LYS A 31 12.55 -2.22 -0.62
CA LYS A 31 13.93 -2.41 -0.14
C LYS A 31 14.64 -1.09 0.21
N ASN A 32 14.35 0.00 -0.50
CA ASN A 32 14.94 1.32 -0.26
C ASN A 32 14.27 2.11 0.89
N GLY A 33 13.34 1.49 1.63
CA GLY A 33 12.63 2.10 2.75
C GLY A 33 11.35 2.85 2.37
N LYS A 34 11.10 3.13 1.08
CA LYS A 34 9.86 3.77 0.64
C LYS A 34 8.65 2.88 0.91
N VAL A 35 7.52 3.47 1.27
CA VAL A 35 6.26 2.74 1.37
C VAL A 35 5.38 3.13 0.20
N GLU A 36 4.96 2.12 -0.56
CA GLU A 36 4.01 2.25 -1.64
C GLU A 36 2.71 1.56 -1.23
N ILE A 37 1.58 2.04 -1.74
CA ILE A 37 0.35 1.26 -1.77
C ILE A 37 0.14 0.81 -3.20
N VAL A 38 -0.12 -0.48 -3.37
CA VAL A 38 -0.57 -1.08 -4.62
C VAL A 38 -2.08 -1.31 -4.50
N LEU A 39 -2.86 -0.71 -5.39
CA LEU A 39 -4.30 -0.89 -5.44
C LEU A 39 -4.63 -1.99 -6.45
N LEU A 40 -5.34 -3.02 -5.97
CA LEU A 40 -5.89 -4.09 -6.78
C LEU A 40 -7.39 -3.91 -6.91
N ASP A 41 -7.88 -3.89 -8.13
CA ASP A 41 -9.32 -3.92 -8.44
C ASP A 41 -9.61 -4.98 -9.50
N ARG A 42 -10.89 -5.17 -9.84
CA ARG A 42 -11.30 -6.04 -10.93
C ARG A 42 -11.65 -5.20 -12.16
N ASN A 43 -11.17 -5.62 -13.32
CA ASN A 43 -11.56 -5.03 -14.59
C ASN A 43 -12.98 -5.46 -15.02
N ASP A 44 -13.40 -5.02 -16.22
CA ASP A 44 -14.73 -5.31 -16.77
C ASP A 44 -15.03 -6.81 -16.94
N GLU A 45 -13.98 -7.65 -17.04
CA GLU A 45 -14.08 -9.11 -17.10
C GLU A 45 -14.05 -9.77 -15.70
N ASN A 46 -14.10 -8.96 -14.65
CA ASN A 46 -14.02 -9.37 -13.25
C ASN A 46 -12.67 -10.05 -12.89
N ILE A 47 -11.60 -9.72 -13.62
CA ILE A 47 -10.25 -10.23 -13.40
C ILE A 47 -9.47 -9.25 -12.51
N PRO A 48 -8.84 -9.70 -11.40
CA PRO A 48 -8.02 -8.82 -10.57
C PRO A 48 -6.81 -8.26 -11.32
N GLU A 49 -6.57 -6.95 -11.20
CA GLU A 49 -5.45 -6.22 -11.80
C GLU A 49 -4.95 -5.07 -10.92
N ILE A 50 -3.73 -4.60 -11.16
CA ILE A 50 -3.18 -3.41 -10.50
C ILE A 50 -3.73 -2.17 -11.21
N THR A 51 -4.53 -1.38 -10.52
CA THR A 51 -5.14 -0.16 -11.08
C THR A 51 -4.34 1.09 -10.75
N ALA A 52 -3.65 1.10 -9.62
CA ALA A 52 -2.82 2.22 -9.20
C ALA A 52 -1.68 1.79 -8.27
N THR A 53 -0.60 2.58 -8.30
CA THR A 53 0.47 2.52 -7.30
C THR A 53 0.80 3.95 -6.89
N TRP A 54 0.80 4.24 -5.58
CA TRP A 54 1.21 5.54 -5.05
C TRP A 54 2.23 5.39 -3.91
N THR A 55 3.20 6.30 -3.86
CA THR A 55 4.17 6.37 -2.76
C THR A 55 3.58 7.21 -1.64
N ILE A 56 3.48 6.65 -0.43
CA ILE A 56 2.91 7.34 0.74
C ILE A 56 3.97 7.79 1.74
N SER A 57 5.19 7.25 1.66
CA SER A 57 6.32 7.77 2.41
C SER A 57 7.65 7.53 1.69
N GLU A 58 8.55 8.49 1.84
CA GLU A 58 9.97 8.35 1.50
C GLU A 58 10.76 8.60 2.79
N GLY A 59 11.53 7.61 3.26
CA GLY A 59 12.30 7.67 4.52
C GLY A 59 11.73 6.83 5.66
N GLU A 60 12.49 6.70 6.77
CA GLU A 60 12.06 6.05 8.02
C GLU A 60 11.05 6.93 8.77
N GLY A 61 9.87 7.16 8.20
CA GLY A 61 8.81 7.95 8.83
C GLY A 61 7.93 7.11 9.75
N GLU A 62 7.79 7.53 11.00
CA GLU A 62 6.73 7.04 11.90
C GLU A 62 5.43 7.82 11.65
N ILE A 63 4.30 7.10 11.61
CA ILE A 63 2.96 7.71 11.59
C ILE A 63 2.44 7.71 13.02
N GLY A 64 2.36 8.89 13.63
CA GLY A 64 1.70 9.09 14.92
C GLY A 64 0.24 9.49 14.71
N VAL A 65 -0.69 8.61 15.11
CA VAL A 65 -2.12 8.96 15.15
C VAL A 65 -2.44 9.43 16.56
N SER A 66 -2.75 10.72 16.72
CA SER A 66 -3.22 11.23 18.02
C SER A 66 -4.73 11.07 18.12
N SER A 67 -5.19 10.19 19.01
CA SER A 67 -6.61 10.01 19.31
C SER A 67 -7.25 11.20 20.03
N SER A 68 -6.46 12.19 20.46
CA SER A 68 -6.98 13.38 21.15
C SER A 68 -7.50 14.46 20.20
N ASP A 69 -6.92 14.55 18.99
CA ASP A 69 -7.13 15.71 18.10
C ASP A 69 -7.76 15.31 16.76
N ASN A 70 -8.05 14.01 16.55
CA ASN A 70 -8.50 13.45 15.27
C ASN A 70 -7.59 13.83 14.08
N ASP A 71 -6.31 14.06 14.35
CA ASP A 71 -5.35 14.57 13.39
C ASP A 71 -4.27 13.53 13.08
N VAL A 72 -3.88 13.42 11.81
CA VAL A 72 -2.86 12.47 11.35
C VAL A 72 -1.59 13.26 11.07
N LYS A 73 -0.57 13.08 11.91
CA LYS A 73 0.75 13.70 11.72
C LYS A 73 1.70 12.71 11.06
N ILE A 74 2.10 13.04 9.84
CA ILE A 74 3.13 12.32 9.09
C ILE A 74 4.43 13.10 9.28
N THR A 75 5.43 12.48 9.90
CA THR A 75 6.77 13.07 10.05
C THR A 75 7.75 12.26 9.22
N THR A 76 8.44 12.92 8.29
CA THR A 76 9.53 12.34 7.50
C THR A 76 10.83 13.06 7.88
N PHE A 77 11.91 12.31 8.08
CA PHE A 77 13.25 12.84 8.34
C PHE A 77 14.00 13.07 7.02
#